data_AF-A0A1V3L4W0-F1
#
_entry.id   AF-A0A1V3L4W0-F1
#
_cell.length_a   1.000
_cell.length_b   1.000
_cell.length_c   1.000
_cell.angle_alpha   90.00
_cell.angle_beta   90.00
_cell.angle_gamma   90.00
#
_symmetry.space_group_name_H-M   'P 1'
#
loop_
_entity.id
_entity.type
_entity.pdbx_description
1 polymer ?
#
loop_
_entity_poly.entity_id
_entity_poly.type
_entity_poly.pdbx_seq_one_letter_code
_entity_poly.pdbx_strand_id
1 'polypeptide(L)'
;MNTLIVIVVIVIALVIWMVNSSLKSLDKAKKAYLESLEALKNNPTNAELKQQTLALGRVYSNLTRDSKGVTTVDEVALMNDINAACASAIGQNNISQTLSIEERLKKLNELFDKGLLTESEYNSRKQEIISSI
;
A
#
# COMPACT_ATOMS: atom_id res chain seq x y z
N MET A 1 8.15 0.76 -55.94
CA MET A 1 9.21 0.71 -54.92
C MET A 1 9.00 1.79 -53.86
N ASN A 2 8.91 3.07 -54.24
CA ASN A 2 8.64 4.16 -53.28
C ASN A 2 7.33 4.04 -52.49
N THR A 3 6.23 3.63 -53.12
CA THR A 3 4.93 3.46 -52.44
C THR A 3 4.95 2.36 -51.38
N LEU A 4 5.60 1.22 -51.65
CA LEU A 4 5.78 0.14 -50.67
C LEU A 4 6.66 0.59 -49.49
N ILE A 5 7.73 1.33 -49.75
CA ILE A 5 8.62 1.86 -48.69
C ILE A 5 7.84 2.84 -47.78
N VAL A 6 7.03 3.73 -48.35
CA VAL A 6 6.21 4.68 -47.58
C VAL A 6 5.20 3.95 -46.69
N ILE A 7 4.52 2.92 -47.20
CA ILE A 7 3.57 2.12 -46.43
C ILE A 7 4.28 1.43 -45.26
N VAL A 8 5.45 0.83 -45.49
CA VAL A 8 6.24 0.16 -44.44
C VAL A 8 6.65 1.15 -43.34
N VAL A 9 7.10 2.36 -43.71
CA VAL A 9 7.49 3.39 -42.73
C VAL A 9 6.29 3.84 -41.89
N ILE A 10 5.11 4.02 -42.49
CA ILE A 10 3.89 4.39 -41.77
C ILE A 10 3.49 3.29 -40.77
N VAL A 11 3.52 2.02 -41.19
CA VAL A 11 3.20 0.89 -40.30
C VAL A 11 4.17 0.82 -39.12
N ILE A 12 5.47 0.99 -39.36
CA ILE A 12 6.47 1.00 -38.28
C ILE A 12 6.22 2.17 -37.31
N ALA A 13 5.94 3.37 -37.83
CA ALA A 13 5.64 4.53 -37.00
C ALA A 13 4.39 4.32 -36.13
N LEU A 14 3.33 3.70 -36.69
CA LEU A 14 2.12 3.36 -35.94
C LEU A 14 2.39 2.33 -34.84
N VAL A 15 3.18 1.30 -35.11
CA VAL A 15 3.56 0.29 -34.12
C VAL A 15 4.36 0.91 -32.98
N ILE A 16 5.37 1.75 -33.30
CA ILE A 16 6.18 2.45 -32.29
C ILE A 16 5.30 3.35 -31.42
N TRP A 17 4.37 4.09 -32.03
CA TRP A 17 3.44 4.95 -31.30
C TRP A 17 2.51 4.16 -30.37
N MET A 18 1.94 3.05 -30.85
CA MET A 18 1.05 2.18 -30.08
C MET A 18 1.75 1.59 -28.85
N VAL A 19 2.98 1.07 -29.02
CA VAL A 19 3.78 0.53 -27.91
C VAL A 19 4.09 1.60 -26.88
N ASN A 20 4.54 2.79 -27.32
CA ASN A 20 4.89 3.88 -26.41
C ASN A 20 3.68 4.40 -25.62
N SER A 21 2.51 4.46 -26.25
CA SER A 21 1.26 4.86 -25.57
C SER A 21 0.84 3.89 -24.47
N SER A 22 1.03 2.58 -24.71
CA SER A 22 0.69 1.51 -23.78
C SER A 22 1.64 1.48 -22.57
N LEU A 23 2.93 1.77 -22.80
CA LEU A 23 3.90 1.92 -21.70
C LEU A 23 3.57 3.11 -20.80
N LYS A 24 3.14 4.24 -21.39
CA LYS A 24 2.75 5.43 -20.62
C LYS A 24 1.48 5.20 -19.79
N SER A 25 0.49 4.48 -20.31
CA SER A 25 -0.72 4.18 -19.55
C SER A 25 -0.45 3.25 -18.37
N LEU A 26 0.40 2.24 -18.57
CA LEU A 26 0.87 1.35 -17.51
C LEU A 26 1.60 2.11 -16.40
N ASP A 27 2.56 2.96 -16.76
CA ASP A 27 3.33 3.75 -15.80
C ASP A 27 2.45 4.69 -14.99
N LYS A 28 1.51 5.38 -15.67
CA LYS A 28 0.53 6.25 -15.01
C LYS A 28 -0.36 5.48 -14.03
N ALA A 29 -0.85 4.31 -14.41
CA ALA A 29 -1.68 3.48 -13.55
C ALA A 29 -0.91 2.96 -12.33
N LYS A 30 0.34 2.52 -12.55
CA LYS A 30 1.25 2.10 -11.48
C LYS A 30 1.47 3.22 -10.47
N LYS A 31 1.80 4.43 -10.96
CA LYS A 31 2.04 5.60 -10.11
C LYS A 31 0.82 5.95 -9.27
N ALA A 32 -0.36 6.02 -9.89
CA ALA A 32 -1.60 6.33 -9.18
C ALA A 32 -1.93 5.29 -8.10
N TYR A 33 -1.73 4.00 -8.39
CA TYR A 33 -1.91 2.92 -7.40
C TYR A 33 -0.96 3.06 -6.21
N LEU A 34 0.33 3.32 -6.45
CA LEU A 34 1.33 3.50 -5.40
C LEU A 34 1.07 4.73 -4.53
N GLU A 35 0.71 5.86 -5.14
CA GLU A 35 0.34 7.09 -4.42
C GLU A 35 -0.89 6.85 -3.52
N SER A 36 -1.88 6.08 -4.02
CA SER A 36 -3.06 5.71 -3.23
C SER A 36 -2.73 4.79 -2.06
N LEU A 37 -1.82 3.80 -2.26
CA LEU A 37 -1.30 2.98 -1.17
C LEU A 37 -0.59 3.81 -0.10
N GLU A 38 0.19 4.81 -0.50
CA GLU A 38 0.84 5.73 0.43
C GLU A 38 -0.18 6.57 1.22
N ALA A 39 -1.18 7.13 0.55
CA ALA A 39 -2.27 7.84 1.20
C ALA A 39 -3.04 6.94 2.19
N LEU A 40 -3.21 5.66 1.84
CA LEU A 40 -3.86 4.66 2.67
C LEU A 40 -2.99 4.25 3.88
N LYS A 41 -1.65 4.22 3.74
CA LYS A 41 -0.74 4.06 4.89
C LYS A 41 -0.90 5.20 5.89
N ASN A 42 -1.15 6.42 5.42
CA ASN A 42 -1.37 7.57 6.31
C ASN A 42 -2.77 7.56 6.97
N ASN A 43 -3.75 6.89 6.35
CA ASN A 43 -5.14 6.83 6.83
C ASN A 43 -5.72 5.40 6.72
N PRO A 44 -5.22 4.41 7.49
CA PRO A 44 -5.47 2.99 7.27
C PRO A 44 -6.91 2.53 7.57
N THR A 45 -7.71 3.37 8.24
CA THR A 45 -9.11 3.09 8.59
C THR A 45 -10.11 3.70 7.62
N ASN A 46 -9.66 4.51 6.65
CA ASN A 46 -10.56 5.17 5.70
C ASN A 46 -11.07 4.18 4.64
N ALA A 47 -12.35 3.85 4.70
CA ALA A 47 -13.00 2.90 3.80
C ALA A 47 -13.06 3.38 2.34
N GLU A 48 -13.24 4.69 2.13
CA GLU A 48 -13.29 5.29 0.79
C GLU A 48 -11.92 5.19 0.11
N LEU A 49 -10.85 5.50 0.85
CA LEU A 49 -9.48 5.35 0.34
C LEU A 49 -9.19 3.88 0.00
N LYS A 50 -9.62 2.90 0.82
CA LYS A 50 -9.47 1.48 0.50
C LYS A 50 -10.16 1.10 -0.82
N GLN A 51 -11.39 1.56 -1.01
CA GLN A 51 -12.15 1.30 -2.22
C GLN A 51 -11.49 1.94 -3.44
N GLN A 52 -10.99 3.18 -3.30
CA GLN A 52 -10.24 3.86 -4.35
C GLN A 52 -8.93 3.14 -4.70
N THR A 53 -8.14 2.74 -3.69
CA THR A 53 -6.89 1.99 -3.88
C THR A 53 -7.14 0.69 -4.61
N LEU A 54 -8.21 -0.04 -4.25
CA LEU A 54 -8.60 -1.27 -4.94
C LEU A 54 -8.98 -1.03 -6.40
N ALA A 55 -9.74 0.04 -6.69
CA ALA A 55 -10.11 0.40 -8.05
C ALA A 55 -8.87 0.73 -8.91
N LEU A 56 -7.90 1.49 -8.37
CA LEU A 56 -6.64 1.79 -9.04
C LEU A 56 -5.78 0.54 -9.25
N GLY A 57 -5.75 -0.35 -8.26
CA GLY A 57 -5.09 -1.66 -8.35
C GLY A 57 -5.66 -2.52 -9.47
N ARG A 58 -6.98 -2.55 -9.63
CA ARG A 58 -7.66 -3.25 -10.72
C ARG A 58 -7.29 -2.69 -12.10
N VAL A 59 -7.24 -1.36 -12.23
CA VAL A 59 -6.81 -0.73 -13.49
C VAL A 59 -5.37 -1.10 -13.83
N TYR A 60 -4.46 -1.04 -12.85
CA TYR A 60 -3.06 -1.42 -13.04
C TYR A 60 -2.91 -2.90 -13.39
N SER A 61 -3.55 -3.80 -12.65
CA SER A 61 -3.54 -5.26 -12.91
C SER A 61 -4.13 -5.60 -14.28
N ASN A 62 -5.17 -4.89 -14.71
CA ASN A 62 -5.73 -5.06 -16.04
C ASN A 62 -4.70 -4.69 -17.13
N LEU A 63 -4.01 -3.56 -16.98
CA LEU A 63 -3.01 -3.09 -17.94
C LEU A 63 -1.76 -3.98 -18.01
N THR A 64 -1.36 -4.64 -16.92
CA THR A 64 -0.23 -5.59 -16.93
C THR A 64 -0.56 -6.90 -17.66
N ARG A 65 -1.84 -7.18 -17.92
CA ARG A 65 -2.33 -8.40 -18.58
C ARG A 65 -2.90 -8.14 -19.97
N ASP A 66 -2.38 -7.15 -20.69
CA ASP A 66 -2.90 -6.75 -22.02
C ASP A 66 -4.39 -6.34 -21.99
N SER A 67 -4.88 -5.76 -20.89
CA SER A 67 -6.29 -5.39 -20.71
C SER A 67 -7.29 -6.57 -20.74
N LYS A 68 -6.85 -7.78 -20.35
CA LYS A 68 -7.68 -9.01 -20.34
C LYS A 68 -8.55 -9.19 -19.08
N GLY A 69 -8.68 -8.16 -18.26
CA GLY A 69 -9.42 -8.18 -17.00
C GLY A 69 -8.57 -8.62 -15.80
N VAL A 70 -9.12 -8.35 -14.61
CA VAL A 70 -8.54 -8.73 -13.32
C VAL A 70 -9.05 -10.11 -12.95
N THR A 71 -8.16 -11.04 -12.62
CA THR A 71 -8.56 -12.37 -12.14
C THR A 71 -8.81 -12.39 -10.64
N THR A 72 -9.46 -13.45 -10.16
CA THR A 72 -9.65 -13.67 -8.72
C THR A 72 -8.31 -13.74 -7.97
N VAL A 73 -7.25 -14.29 -8.58
CA VAL A 73 -5.90 -14.32 -7.99
C VAL A 73 -5.31 -12.92 -7.89
N ASP A 74 -5.47 -12.10 -8.93
CA ASP A 74 -5.02 -10.71 -8.92
C ASP A 74 -5.75 -9.90 -7.84
N GLU A 75 -7.05 -10.10 -7.68
CA GLU A 75 -7.87 -9.44 -6.66
C GLU A 75 -7.39 -9.80 -5.24
N VAL A 76 -7.04 -11.07 -5.00
CA VAL A 76 -6.49 -11.52 -3.71
C VAL A 76 -5.11 -10.90 -3.45
N ALA A 77 -4.25 -10.80 -4.46
CA ALA A 77 -2.95 -10.14 -4.33
C ALA A 77 -3.10 -8.64 -4.00
N LEU A 78 -4.01 -7.94 -4.69
CA LEU A 78 -4.33 -6.54 -4.41
C LEU A 78 -4.85 -6.35 -2.99
N MET A 79 -5.74 -7.22 -2.52
CA MET A 79 -6.23 -7.18 -1.14
C MET A 79 -5.11 -7.45 -0.12
N ASN A 80 -4.17 -8.33 -0.44
CA ASN A 80 -3.02 -8.59 0.42
C ASN A 80 -2.12 -7.35 0.56
N ASP A 81 -1.78 -6.69 -0.56
CA ASP A 81 -1.00 -5.45 -0.58
C ASP A 81 -1.68 -4.34 0.23
N ILE A 82 -2.99 -4.14 0.01
CA ILE A 82 -3.80 -3.15 0.73
C ILE A 82 -3.82 -3.44 2.23
N ASN A 83 -4.03 -4.70 2.61
CA ASN A 83 -4.03 -5.11 4.01
C ASN A 83 -2.65 -4.95 4.65
N ALA A 84 -1.57 -5.26 3.93
CA ALA A 84 -0.20 -5.07 4.39
C ALA A 84 0.12 -3.57 4.60
N ALA A 85 -0.32 -2.71 3.68
CA ALA A 85 -0.20 -1.25 3.79
C ALA A 85 -0.96 -0.70 5.01
N CYS A 86 -2.18 -1.17 5.26
CA CYS A 86 -2.94 -0.81 6.44
C CYS A 86 -2.34 -1.37 7.74
N ALA A 87 -1.89 -2.63 7.75
CA ALA A 87 -1.32 -3.27 8.94
C ALA A 87 0.00 -2.62 9.37
N SER A 88 0.84 -2.24 8.40
CA SER A 88 2.10 -1.52 8.67
C SER A 88 1.86 -0.15 9.30
N ALA A 89 0.76 0.53 8.94
CA ALA A 89 0.36 1.80 9.54
C ALA A 89 -0.20 1.65 10.96
N ILE A 90 -0.97 0.59 11.22
CA ILE A 90 -1.50 0.28 12.56
C ILE A 90 -0.37 -0.15 13.51
N GLY A 91 0.64 -0.86 13.02
CA GLY A 91 1.81 -1.30 13.79
C GLY A 91 2.75 -0.18 14.24
N GLN A 92 2.71 1.01 13.61
CA GLN A 92 3.58 2.13 13.98
C GLN A 92 2.87 3.34 14.61
N ASN A 93 1.56 3.55 14.39
CA ASN A 93 0.88 4.77 14.87
C ASN A 93 -0.19 4.56 15.97
N ASN A 94 -0.58 3.33 16.32
CA ASN A 94 -1.74 3.12 17.23
C ASN A 94 -1.43 2.58 18.63
N ILE A 95 -0.17 2.49 19.06
CA ILE A 95 0.13 2.08 20.45
C ILE A 95 0.54 3.27 21.33
N SER A 96 0.97 4.40 20.76
CA SER A 96 1.47 5.53 21.56
C SER A 96 0.51 6.71 21.76
N GLN A 97 -0.61 6.83 21.04
CA GLN A 97 -1.39 8.10 21.06
C GLN A 97 -2.90 7.99 21.35
N THR A 98 -3.47 6.80 21.53
CA THR A 98 -4.93 6.64 21.80
C THR A 98 -5.28 5.85 23.06
N LEU A 99 -4.32 5.19 23.69
CA LEU A 99 -4.55 4.54 24.99
C LEU A 99 -4.31 5.57 26.09
N SER A 100 -5.24 5.65 27.04
CA SER A 100 -5.01 6.48 28.23
C SER A 100 -3.72 6.02 28.92
N ILE A 101 -3.08 6.91 29.67
CA ILE A 101 -1.86 6.58 30.43
C ILE A 101 -2.08 5.34 31.30
N GLU A 102 -3.29 5.16 31.84
CA GLU A 102 -3.70 4.01 32.63
C GLU A 102 -3.76 2.72 31.79
N GLU A 103 -4.26 2.78 30.57
CA GLU A 103 -4.29 1.64 29.65
C GLU A 103 -2.87 1.24 29.20
N ARG A 104 -1.97 2.21 29.01
CA ARG A 104 -0.55 1.96 28.69
C ARG A 104 0.16 1.28 29.86
N LEU A 105 -0.09 1.73 31.09
CA LEU A 105 0.45 1.11 32.30
C LEU A 105 -0.11 -0.30 32.53
N LYS A 106 -1.41 -0.50 32.27
CA LYS A 106 -2.06 -1.82 32.36
C LYS A 106 -1.44 -2.82 31.40
N LYS A 107 -1.25 -2.45 30.13
CA LYS A 107 -0.63 -3.31 29.12
C LYS A 107 0.83 -3.62 29.44
N LEU A 108 1.56 -2.64 29.99
CA LEU A 108 2.94 -2.85 30.46
C LEU A 108 2.99 -3.88 31.60
N ASN A 109 2.03 -3.84 32.53
CA ASN A 109 1.92 -4.82 33.61
C ASN A 109 1.59 -6.21 33.09
N GLU A 110 0.64 -6.32 32.16
CA GLU A 110 0.28 -7.61 31.54
C GLU A 110 1.45 -8.27 30.81
N LEU A 111 2.34 -7.49 30.17
CA LEU A 111 3.54 -8.01 29.50
C LEU A 111 4.59 -8.49 30.49
N PHE A 112 4.75 -7.80 31.62
CA PHE A 112 5.62 -8.22 32.71
C PHE A 112 5.11 -9.47 33.42
N ASP A 113 3.82 -9.54 33.71
CA ASP A 113 3.15 -10.69 34.34
C ASP A 113 3.25 -11.96 33.46
N LYS A 114 3.30 -11.78 32.14
CA LYS A 114 3.53 -12.87 31.16
C LYS A 114 5.00 -13.29 31.04
N GLY A 115 5.91 -12.65 31.76
CA GLY A 115 7.36 -12.91 31.69
C GLY A 115 8.00 -12.50 30.35
N LEU A 116 7.33 -11.63 29.57
CA LEU A 116 7.83 -11.14 28.29
C LEU A 116 8.77 -9.94 28.44
N LEU A 117 8.85 -9.37 29.64
CA LEU A 117 9.71 -8.26 30.00
C LEU A 117 10.52 -8.61 31.23
N THR A 118 11.78 -8.20 31.25
CA THR A 118 12.59 -8.22 32.47
C THR A 118 12.21 -7.06 33.39
N GLU A 119 12.56 -7.17 34.67
CA GLU A 119 12.29 -6.12 35.67
C GLU A 119 12.95 -4.78 35.31
N SER A 120 14.13 -4.82 34.67
CA SER A 120 14.82 -3.63 34.17
C SER A 120 14.06 -2.94 33.04
N GLU A 121 13.55 -3.72 32.08
CA GLU A 121 12.78 -3.19 30.94
C GLU A 121 11.43 -2.64 31.37
N TYR A 122 10.75 -3.32 32.30
CA TYR A 122 9.50 -2.83 32.89
C TYR A 122 9.69 -1.47 33.57
N ASN A 123 10.72 -1.34 34.41
CA ASN A 123 10.98 -0.10 35.14
C ASN A 123 11.37 1.05 34.21
N SER A 124 12.19 0.79 33.19
CA SER A 124 12.56 1.79 32.18
C SER A 124 11.34 2.32 31.42
N ARG A 125 10.46 1.42 30.95
CA ARG A 125 9.24 1.79 30.22
C ARG A 125 8.19 2.47 31.10
N LYS A 126 8.09 2.07 32.37
CA LYS A 126 7.20 2.72 33.34
C LYS A 126 7.60 4.17 33.59
N GLN A 127 8.90 4.44 33.72
CA GLN A 127 9.42 5.80 33.86
C GLN A 127 9.14 6.65 32.62
N GLU A 128 9.35 6.10 31.41
CA GLU A 128 9.04 6.78 30.14
C GLU A 128 7.55 7.18 30.03
N ILE A 129 6.64 6.30 30.46
CA ILE A 129 5.19 6.57 30.44
C ILE A 129 4.82 7.65 31.46
N ILE A 130 5.37 7.60 32.68
CA ILE A 130 5.08 8.57 33.74
C ILE A 130 5.73 9.94 33.45
N SER A 131 6.91 9.98 32.80
CA SER A 131 7.55 11.23 32.39
C SER A 131 6.85 11.92 31.21
N SER A 132 5.87 11.26 30.59
CA SER A 132 5.02 11.83 29.54
C SER A 132 3.76 12.53 30.09
N ILE A 133 3.68 12.69 31.41
CA ILE A 133 2.75 13.58 32.14
C ILE A 133 3.28 15.02 32.07
#